data_AF-E4XYD2-F1
#
_entry.id   AF-E4XYD2-F1
#
_cell.length_a   1.000
_cell.length_b   1.000
_cell.length_c   1.000
_cell.angle_alpha   90.00
_cell.angle_beta   90.00
_cell.angle_gamma   90.00
#
_symmetry.space_group_name_H-M   'P 1'
#
loop_
_entity.id
_entity.type
_entity.pdbx_description
1 polymer ?
#
loop_
_entity_poly.entity_id
_entity_poly.type
_entity_poly.pdbx_seq_one_letter_code
_entity_poly.pdbx_strand_id
1 'polypeptide(L)'
;MLTEFCLLAVLTLNSDEREVLRDKINEWVKLFLPKLERESTRTEECRLIASVERYEFGIHWYARKWQFCQFVGKTFILFDDERRELWQFKITSFQKKILRRNPSLDNVFLGRSEIKEENGFWKLNDELERKKISEGGEALIILEKFGNFEAAIRIDIFDAFLFTGKFGVNELKWKTHLISDFEKAENKNKDDKAVVPIHENVVKNFANVELYQIGDDNEEDCLGWITILEKCDGNIRTELKNESLDLEERKNIAIELEAGFNYLSGVGIGHYDRKLENFLMLGGITKICDFGLVQENTFSGSPAFSNQWQLTGFYGYSSNYFHFLMCDWKTSWSLLYQPIDETERKKIIENCNIRDFNDRSMINNITKIISLQDCSDKFCLDDPNLTKSCQMSSLKQQMTKYVNFDFTNLTKNVLDQKSSNLCVPISITALLRFAIKNDLDFDDKRKGYSFDKILTILTMIVYPRSMAGLNLNPKKRRKR
;
A
#
# COMPACT_ATOMS: atom_id res chain seq x y z
N MET A 1 1.47 18.50 32.72
CA MET A 1 1.39 18.93 31.30
C MET A 1 0.42 18.04 30.50
N LEU A 2 -0.72 17.62 31.06
CA LEU A 2 -1.42 16.40 30.62
C LEU A 2 -2.97 16.48 30.60
N THR A 3 -3.58 17.66 30.67
CA THR A 3 -5.05 17.81 30.66
C THR A 3 -5.59 18.24 29.29
N GLU A 4 -4.79 18.97 28.52
CA GLU A 4 -5.22 19.59 27.27
C GLU A 4 -5.28 18.58 26.11
N PHE A 5 -4.52 17.47 26.17
CA PHE A 5 -4.61 16.40 25.17
C PHE A 5 -5.91 15.60 25.23
N CYS A 6 -6.69 15.71 26.31
CA CYS A 6 -8.06 15.21 26.34
C CYS A 6 -8.93 15.88 25.26
N LEU A 7 -8.56 17.08 24.79
CA LEU A 7 -9.22 17.77 23.69
C LEU A 7 -9.08 17.04 22.34
N LEU A 8 -8.06 16.17 22.15
CA LEU A 8 -7.96 15.35 20.93
C LEU A 8 -9.20 14.48 20.72
N ALA A 9 -9.83 14.02 21.81
CA ALA A 9 -11.02 13.18 21.73
C ALA A 9 -12.26 13.97 21.28
N VAL A 10 -12.27 15.29 21.46
CA VAL A 10 -13.44 16.16 21.21
C VAL A 10 -13.58 16.44 19.71
N LEU A 11 -14.78 16.24 19.17
CA LEU A 11 -15.06 16.42 17.74
C LEU A 11 -15.14 17.90 17.33
N THR A 12 -15.54 18.79 18.24
CA THR A 12 -15.69 20.22 17.98
C THR A 12 -14.96 21.03 19.03
N LEU A 13 -13.89 21.68 18.61
CA LEU A 13 -13.12 22.63 19.42
C LEU A 13 -13.39 24.05 18.94
N ASN A 14 -13.44 25.00 19.86
CA ASN A 14 -13.43 26.43 19.53
C ASN A 14 -12.03 26.89 19.12
N SER A 15 -11.90 28.13 18.62
CA SER A 15 -10.62 28.63 18.09
C SER A 15 -9.49 28.61 19.12
N ASP A 16 -9.76 29.02 20.36
CA ASP A 16 -8.75 29.10 21.43
C ASP A 16 -8.29 27.70 21.85
N GLU A 17 -9.24 26.76 21.95
CA GLU A 17 -8.94 25.35 22.26
C GLU A 17 -8.07 24.69 21.18
N ARG A 18 -8.31 25.02 19.90
CA ARG A 18 -7.49 24.52 18.78
C ARG A 18 -6.07 25.06 18.84
N GLU A 19 -5.90 26.36 19.08
CA GLU A 19 -4.58 26.97 19.20
C GLU A 19 -3.79 26.36 20.36
N VAL A 20 -4.41 26.24 21.55
CA VAL A 20 -3.78 25.60 22.70
C VAL A 20 -3.37 24.16 22.37
N LEU A 21 -4.23 23.38 21.71
CA LEU A 21 -3.92 22.00 21.35
C LEU A 21 -2.79 21.91 20.32
N ARG A 22 -2.77 22.79 19.30
CA ARG A 22 -1.67 22.88 18.34
C ARG A 22 -0.34 23.17 19.02
N ASP A 23 -0.31 24.12 19.95
CA ASP A 23 0.89 24.45 20.71
C ASP A 23 1.43 23.24 21.50
N LYS A 24 0.53 22.48 22.14
CA LYS A 24 0.92 21.26 22.86
C LYS A 24 1.47 20.18 21.91
N ILE A 25 0.84 19.98 20.75
CA ILE A 25 1.33 19.03 19.74
C ILE A 25 2.69 19.50 19.23
N ASN A 26 2.87 20.78 18.92
CA ASN A 26 4.12 21.34 18.42
C ASN A 26 5.27 21.17 19.43
N GLU A 27 5.02 21.43 20.73
CA GLU A 27 6.00 21.19 21.79
C GLU A 27 6.32 19.69 21.94
N TRP A 28 5.33 18.82 21.82
CA TRP A 28 5.57 17.36 21.81
C TRP A 28 6.41 16.95 20.59
N VAL A 29 6.06 17.38 19.38
CA VAL A 29 6.80 17.09 18.13
C VAL A 29 8.26 17.51 18.26
N LYS A 30 8.52 18.70 18.79
CA LYS A 30 9.88 19.21 19.03
C LYS A 30 10.73 18.30 19.92
N LEU A 31 10.12 17.68 20.93
CA LEU A 31 10.79 16.71 21.82
C LEU A 31 10.82 15.29 21.24
N PHE A 32 9.87 14.95 20.39
CA PHE A 32 9.67 13.62 19.84
C PHE A 32 10.57 13.35 18.63
N LEU A 33 10.62 14.27 17.66
CA LEU A 33 11.41 14.09 16.43
C LEU A 33 12.87 13.73 16.67
N PRO A 34 13.60 14.32 17.65
CA PRO A 34 15.00 13.96 17.91
C PRO A 34 15.22 12.51 18.35
N LYS A 35 14.16 11.79 18.74
CA LYS A 35 14.24 10.37 19.11
C LYS A 35 14.20 9.44 17.90
N LEU A 36 13.82 9.95 16.72
CA LEU A 36 13.69 9.17 15.50
C LEU A 36 15.04 9.11 14.77
N GLU A 37 15.52 7.90 14.52
CA GLU A 37 16.71 7.65 13.71
C GLU A 37 16.44 6.51 12.72
N ARG A 38 16.93 6.67 11.49
CA ARG A 38 16.81 5.67 10.42
C ARG A 38 18.09 5.54 9.61
N GLU A 39 18.28 4.39 8.99
CA GLU A 39 19.18 4.22 7.85
C GLU A 39 18.42 4.29 6.53
N SER A 40 19.13 4.56 5.44
CA SER A 40 18.57 4.47 4.09
C SER A 40 19.63 3.97 3.12
N THR A 41 19.21 3.11 2.21
CA THR A 41 20.03 2.61 1.10
C THR A 41 19.83 3.39 -0.20
N ARG A 42 18.86 4.32 -0.23
CA ARG A 42 18.57 5.16 -1.39
C ARG A 42 19.63 6.24 -1.58
N THR A 43 19.74 6.77 -2.79
CA THR A 43 20.73 7.80 -3.18
C THR A 43 20.05 9.17 -3.34
N GLU A 44 20.84 10.25 -3.48
CA GLU A 44 20.29 11.58 -3.82
C GLU A 44 19.49 11.55 -5.13
N GLU A 45 19.91 10.74 -6.10
CA GLU A 45 19.16 10.46 -7.34
C GLU A 45 17.77 9.88 -7.03
N CYS A 46 17.68 8.86 -6.17
CA CYS A 46 16.40 8.30 -5.75
C CYS A 46 15.50 9.36 -5.09
N ARG A 47 16.07 10.24 -4.26
CA ARG A 47 15.31 11.32 -3.60
C ARG A 47 14.80 12.35 -4.59
N LEU A 48 15.63 12.71 -5.57
CA LEU A 48 15.25 13.66 -6.61
C LEU A 48 14.10 13.12 -7.45
N ILE A 49 14.16 11.84 -7.86
CA ILE A 49 13.07 11.19 -8.59
C ILE A 49 11.82 11.08 -7.70
N ALA A 50 11.96 10.66 -6.44
CA ALA A 50 10.84 10.57 -5.50
C ALA A 50 10.17 11.92 -5.22
N SER A 51 10.91 13.04 -5.29
CA SER A 51 10.31 14.38 -5.17
C SER A 51 9.39 14.74 -6.33
N VAL A 52 9.58 14.11 -7.50
CA VAL A 52 8.67 14.28 -8.65
C VAL A 52 7.36 13.53 -8.40
N GLU A 53 7.39 12.36 -7.73
CA GLU A 53 6.20 11.59 -7.37
C GLU A 53 5.26 12.34 -6.41
N ARG A 54 5.84 13.18 -5.54
CA ARG A 54 5.10 13.98 -4.56
C ARG A 54 4.55 15.28 -5.13
N TYR A 55 4.92 15.62 -6.37
CA TYR A 55 4.44 16.83 -7.01
C TYR A 55 2.95 16.72 -7.33
N GLU A 56 2.20 17.78 -7.09
CA GLU A 56 0.78 17.80 -7.46
C GLU A 56 0.62 17.94 -8.97
N PHE A 57 0.26 16.85 -9.64
CA PHE A 57 -0.04 16.87 -11.06
C PHE A 57 -1.46 17.40 -11.26
N GLY A 58 -1.59 18.66 -11.70
CA GLY A 58 -2.89 19.28 -12.00
C GLY A 58 -3.75 18.45 -12.98
N ILE A 59 -3.14 17.58 -13.79
CA ILE A 59 -3.86 16.57 -14.56
C ILE A 59 -3.33 15.16 -14.27
N HIS A 60 -4.21 14.30 -13.75
CA HIS A 60 -3.88 12.93 -13.28
C HIS A 60 -3.23 12.03 -14.35
N TRP A 61 -3.39 12.34 -15.64
CA TRP A 61 -2.76 11.55 -16.71
C TRP A 61 -1.24 11.74 -16.78
N TYR A 62 -0.71 12.87 -16.31
CA TYR A 62 0.74 13.09 -16.24
C TYR A 62 1.38 12.15 -15.24
N ALA A 63 0.86 12.11 -14.00
CA ALA A 63 1.26 11.19 -12.95
C ALA A 63 1.27 9.73 -13.44
N ARG A 64 0.30 9.39 -14.30
CA ARG A 64 0.14 8.06 -14.89
C ARG A 64 1.17 7.73 -15.98
N LYS A 65 1.54 8.69 -16.83
CA LYS A 65 2.30 8.44 -18.07
C LYS A 65 3.80 8.67 -17.94
N TRP A 66 4.24 9.54 -17.02
CA TRP A 66 5.66 9.90 -16.96
C TRP A 66 6.51 8.68 -16.59
N GLN A 67 7.62 8.52 -17.32
CA GLN A 67 8.62 7.48 -17.11
C GLN A 67 10.02 8.06 -16.91
N PHE A 68 10.27 9.27 -17.40
CA PHE A 68 11.53 9.97 -17.19
C PHE A 68 11.28 11.42 -16.76
N CYS A 69 12.26 11.99 -16.08
CA CYS A 69 12.33 13.42 -15.83
C CYS A 69 13.73 13.97 -16.13
N GLN A 70 13.82 15.26 -16.44
CA GLN A 70 15.09 15.97 -16.62
C GLN A 70 15.00 17.34 -15.95
N PHE A 71 16.02 17.70 -15.18
CA PHE A 71 16.11 19.00 -14.50
C PHE A 71 16.98 19.93 -15.35
N VAL A 72 16.44 21.09 -15.75
CA VAL A 72 17.14 22.06 -16.59
C VAL A 72 16.91 23.46 -16.02
N GLY A 73 17.98 24.05 -15.46
CA GLY A 73 17.95 25.40 -14.92
C GLY A 73 16.98 25.55 -13.74
N LYS A 74 15.82 26.19 -13.95
CA LYS A 74 14.81 26.45 -12.91
C LYS A 74 13.56 25.58 -13.06
N THR A 75 13.61 24.57 -13.94
CA THR A 75 12.46 23.74 -14.28
C THR A 75 12.85 22.28 -14.35
N PHE A 76 11.88 21.40 -14.21
CA PHE A 76 12.00 19.99 -14.58
C PHE A 76 10.97 19.65 -15.64
N ILE A 77 11.32 18.74 -16.53
CA ILE A 77 10.52 18.31 -17.67
C ILE A 77 10.22 16.82 -17.50
N LEU A 78 8.97 16.42 -17.74
CA LEU A 78 8.53 15.03 -17.73
C LEU A 78 8.47 14.46 -19.14
N PHE A 79 8.77 13.18 -19.26
CA PHE A 79 8.69 12.45 -20.52
C PHE A 79 7.97 11.11 -20.37
N ASP A 80 7.30 10.65 -21.43
CA ASP A 80 6.71 9.31 -21.48
C ASP A 80 7.75 8.21 -21.81
N ASP A 81 7.28 6.98 -21.98
CA ASP A 81 8.08 5.81 -22.37
C ASP A 81 8.78 5.97 -23.73
N GLU A 82 8.18 6.74 -24.65
CA GLU A 82 8.75 7.11 -25.95
C GLU A 82 9.67 8.34 -25.86
N ARG A 83 9.96 8.84 -24.65
CA ARG A 83 10.73 10.06 -24.38
C ARG A 83 10.16 11.32 -25.03
N ARG A 84 8.85 11.35 -25.29
CA ARG A 84 8.16 12.57 -25.70
C ARG A 84 7.91 13.43 -24.47
N GLU A 85 8.16 14.71 -24.61
CA GLU A 85 7.86 15.69 -23.57
C GLU A 85 6.36 15.69 -23.25
N LEU A 86 6.04 15.56 -21.97
CA LEU A 86 4.68 15.59 -21.46
C LEU A 86 4.33 16.97 -20.92
N TRP A 87 5.20 17.49 -20.04
CA TRP A 87 4.97 18.77 -19.37
C TRP A 87 6.24 19.29 -18.69
N GLN A 88 6.26 20.59 -18.40
CA GLN A 88 7.33 21.29 -17.70
C GLN A 88 6.81 21.94 -16.42
N PHE A 89 7.57 21.81 -15.34
CA PHE A 89 7.24 22.32 -14.01
C PHE A 89 8.38 23.15 -13.45
N LYS A 90 8.08 24.03 -12.50
CA LYS A 90 9.09 24.75 -11.72
C LYS A 90 9.67 23.82 -10.66
N ILE A 91 10.99 23.83 -10.49
CA ILE A 91 11.64 23.04 -9.43
C ILE A 91 11.39 23.66 -8.05
N THR A 92 11.14 22.80 -7.07
CA THR A 92 10.91 23.19 -5.67
C THR A 92 12.21 23.65 -5.00
N SER A 93 12.10 24.30 -3.84
CA SER A 93 13.28 24.66 -3.03
C SER A 93 14.08 23.42 -2.61
N PHE A 94 13.39 22.32 -2.30
CA PHE A 94 14.00 21.04 -1.96
C PHE A 94 14.82 20.45 -3.12
N GLN A 95 14.24 20.39 -4.33
CA GLN A 95 14.92 19.90 -5.53
C GLN A 95 16.17 20.72 -5.87
N LYS A 96 16.11 22.06 -5.76
CA LYS A 96 17.28 22.94 -5.93
C LYS A 96 18.41 22.57 -4.98
N LYS A 97 18.09 22.22 -3.73
CA LYS A 97 19.08 21.86 -2.72
C LYS A 97 19.74 20.52 -3.03
N ILE A 98 18.98 19.54 -3.51
CA ILE A 98 19.54 18.26 -3.99
C ILE A 98 20.49 18.50 -5.17
N LEU A 99 20.07 19.25 -6.19
CA LEU A 99 20.89 19.55 -7.36
C LEU A 99 22.16 20.34 -7.01
N ARG A 100 22.11 21.25 -6.03
CA ARG A 100 23.31 21.94 -5.53
C ARG A 100 24.29 21.00 -4.81
N ARG A 101 23.78 20.04 -4.04
CA ARG A 101 24.59 19.04 -3.34
C ARG A 101 25.19 18.02 -4.30
N ASN A 102 24.48 17.70 -5.38
CA ASN A 102 24.94 16.79 -6.42
C ASN A 102 24.68 17.33 -7.84
N PRO A 103 25.58 18.20 -8.36
CA PRO A 103 25.44 18.80 -9.68
C PRO A 103 25.46 17.79 -10.84
N SER A 104 25.92 16.56 -10.63
CA SER A 104 25.92 15.54 -11.68
C SER A 104 24.52 15.06 -12.07
N LEU A 105 23.49 15.42 -11.30
CA LEU A 105 22.08 15.13 -11.59
C LEU A 105 21.43 16.23 -12.43
N ASP A 106 22.11 17.36 -12.64
CA ASP A 106 21.60 18.46 -13.45
C ASP A 106 21.72 18.15 -14.95
N ASN A 107 20.68 18.47 -15.70
CA ASN A 107 20.58 18.24 -17.15
C ASN A 107 20.75 16.78 -17.59
N VAL A 108 20.48 15.81 -16.71
CA VAL A 108 20.51 14.36 -17.02
C VAL A 108 19.10 13.80 -17.09
N PHE A 109 18.86 12.85 -18.01
CA PHE A 109 17.64 12.06 -18.06
C PHE A 109 17.63 11.04 -16.93
N LEU A 110 16.66 11.17 -16.01
CA LEU A 110 16.48 10.28 -14.88
C LEU A 110 15.23 9.43 -15.09
N GLY A 111 15.38 8.12 -14.99
CA GLY A 111 14.27 7.16 -15.13
C GLY A 111 13.51 6.99 -13.82
N ARG A 112 12.18 6.96 -13.87
CA ARG A 112 11.32 6.62 -12.73
C ARG A 112 11.71 5.29 -12.09
N SER A 113 12.11 4.32 -12.91
CA SER A 113 12.56 2.99 -12.47
C SER A 113 13.95 2.98 -11.82
N GLU A 114 14.72 4.08 -11.86
CA GLU A 114 16.04 4.17 -11.23
C GLU A 114 15.95 4.29 -9.70
N ILE A 115 14.75 4.57 -9.16
CA ILE A 115 14.50 4.43 -7.72
C ILE A 115 14.88 3.01 -7.28
N LYS A 116 15.74 2.95 -6.27
CA LYS A 116 16.19 1.71 -5.65
C LYS A 116 15.20 1.29 -4.57
N GLU A 117 15.08 -0.03 -4.41
CA GLU A 117 14.39 -0.61 -3.26
C GLU A 117 15.02 -0.09 -1.96
N GLU A 118 14.17 0.33 -1.03
CA GLU A 118 14.61 0.81 0.28
C GLU A 118 14.78 -0.39 1.20
N ASN A 119 16.00 -0.55 1.73
CA ASN A 119 16.34 -1.59 2.70
C ASN A 119 16.81 -1.00 4.03
N GLY A 120 16.68 0.32 4.21
CA GLY A 120 16.90 0.98 5.48
C GLY A 120 15.93 0.50 6.56
N PHE A 121 16.36 0.60 7.80
CA PHE A 121 15.59 0.19 8.98
C PHE A 121 15.61 1.30 10.03
N TRP A 122 14.65 1.26 10.94
CA TRP A 122 14.57 2.17 12.07
C TRP A 122 15.57 1.79 13.16
N LYS A 123 16.27 2.79 13.71
CA LYS A 123 17.14 2.66 14.88
C LYS A 123 16.42 3.18 16.10
N LEU A 124 15.48 2.40 16.59
CA LEU A 124 14.70 2.76 17.75
C LEU A 124 15.48 2.49 19.04
N ASN A 125 15.44 3.46 19.96
CA ASN A 125 15.95 3.24 21.31
C ASN A 125 14.99 2.34 22.11
N ASP A 126 15.42 1.88 23.29
CA ASP A 126 14.63 0.99 24.14
C ASP A 126 13.25 1.55 24.51
N GLU A 127 13.10 2.88 24.59
CA GLU A 127 11.81 3.52 24.87
C GLU A 127 10.83 3.33 23.71
N LEU A 128 11.26 3.66 22.49
CA LEU A 128 10.45 3.55 21.28
C LEU A 128 10.20 2.11 20.88
N GLU A 129 11.17 1.21 21.08
CA GLU A 129 11.02 -0.20 20.77
C GLU A 129 9.94 -0.86 21.63
N ARG A 130 9.82 -0.47 22.92
CA ARG A 130 8.72 -0.91 23.80
C ARG A 130 7.36 -0.34 23.42
N LYS A 131 7.34 0.80 22.76
CA LYS A 131 6.12 1.47 22.30
C LYS A 131 5.70 1.02 20.90
N LYS A 132 6.55 0.30 20.16
CA LYS A 132 6.30 -0.08 18.79
C LYS A 132 5.07 -0.99 18.68
N ILE A 133 4.13 -0.58 17.83
CA ILE A 133 2.95 -1.36 17.45
C ILE A 133 3.25 -2.12 16.16
N SER A 134 3.80 -1.43 15.15
CA SER A 134 4.09 -2.00 13.85
C SER A 134 5.17 -1.21 13.11
N GLU A 135 5.86 -1.87 12.19
CA GLU A 135 6.92 -1.29 11.36
C GLU A 135 6.82 -1.87 9.94
N GLY A 136 6.75 -0.98 8.95
CA GLY A 136 6.76 -1.29 7.53
C GLY A 136 7.71 -0.36 6.78
N GLY A 137 8.09 -0.72 5.55
CA GLY A 137 9.20 -0.07 4.82
C GLY A 137 9.15 1.46 4.69
N GLU A 138 7.97 2.07 4.81
CA GLU A 138 7.80 3.53 4.74
C GLU A 138 7.04 4.11 5.95
N ALA A 139 6.66 3.29 6.93
CA ALA A 139 5.88 3.75 8.09
C ALA A 139 6.29 3.06 9.40
N LEU A 140 6.35 3.83 10.48
CA LEU A 140 6.49 3.35 11.86
C LEU A 140 5.22 3.70 12.63
N ILE A 141 4.68 2.75 13.39
CA ILE A 141 3.53 2.98 14.27
C ILE A 141 3.96 2.68 15.70
N ILE A 142 3.81 3.67 16.59
CA ILE A 142 4.10 3.54 18.02
C ILE A 142 2.88 3.93 18.85
N LEU A 143 2.80 3.40 20.07
CA LEU A 143 1.88 3.82 21.10
C LEU A 143 2.45 5.03 21.83
N GLU A 144 1.71 6.13 21.87
CA GLU A 144 2.00 7.25 22.76
C GLU A 144 0.90 7.50 23.77
N LYS A 145 1.33 8.01 24.92
CA LYS A 145 0.45 8.32 26.04
C LYS A 145 0.53 9.80 26.37
N PHE A 146 -0.53 10.51 25.99
CA PHE A 146 -0.76 11.90 26.35
C PHE A 146 -1.60 11.98 27.63
N GLY A 147 -0.96 11.66 28.75
CA GLY A 147 -1.60 11.74 30.06
C GLY A 147 -2.43 10.50 30.32
N ASN A 148 -3.75 10.66 30.39
CA ASN A 148 -4.68 9.52 30.46
C ASN A 148 -5.14 9.07 29.08
N PHE A 149 -4.78 9.80 28.03
CA PHE A 149 -5.16 9.50 26.66
C PHE A 149 -4.06 8.68 25.96
N GLU A 150 -4.43 7.57 25.36
CA GLU A 150 -3.53 6.74 24.56
C GLU A 150 -3.88 6.85 23.08
N ALA A 151 -2.86 7.02 22.24
CA ALA A 151 -3.02 7.19 20.80
C ALA A 151 -2.00 6.34 20.04
N ALA A 152 -2.38 5.92 18.84
CA ALA A 152 -1.43 5.37 17.88
C ALA A 152 -0.80 6.52 17.08
N ILE A 153 0.51 6.63 17.09
CA ILE A 153 1.27 7.59 16.31
C ILE A 153 1.85 6.88 15.11
N ARG A 154 1.41 7.29 13.92
CA ARG A 154 1.95 6.80 12.66
C ARG A 154 2.89 7.83 12.08
N ILE A 155 4.11 7.43 11.76
CA ILE A 155 5.11 8.26 11.09
C ILE A 155 5.29 7.70 9.69
N ASP A 156 4.84 8.42 8.66
CA ASP A 156 5.09 8.07 7.26
C ASP A 156 6.25 8.88 6.70
N ILE A 157 7.14 8.20 5.98
CA ILE A 157 8.33 8.80 5.38
C ILE A 157 8.19 8.79 3.86
N PHE A 158 8.16 9.97 3.26
CA PHE A 158 8.12 10.12 1.81
C PHE A 158 9.50 10.45 1.20
N ASP A 159 10.37 11.12 1.96
CA ASP A 159 11.78 11.32 1.60
C ASP A 159 12.68 10.29 2.28
N ALA A 160 13.46 9.56 1.49
CA ALA A 160 14.26 8.47 2.00
C ALA A 160 15.36 8.89 2.99
N PHE A 161 15.76 10.16 3.04
CA PHE A 161 16.76 10.63 4.00
C PHE A 161 16.15 11.18 5.28
N LEU A 162 14.83 11.29 5.40
CA LEU A 162 14.19 11.77 6.61
C LEU A 162 14.62 10.93 7.82
N PHE A 163 15.11 11.61 8.88
CA PHE A 163 15.66 11.02 10.10
C PHE A 163 16.94 10.20 9.93
N THR A 164 17.64 10.33 8.80
CA THR A 164 18.99 9.78 8.64
C THR A 164 20.03 10.77 9.15
N GLY A 165 21.25 10.29 9.41
CA GLY A 165 22.39 11.16 9.75
C GLY A 165 22.72 12.23 8.70
N LYS A 166 22.15 12.14 7.48
CA LYS A 166 22.33 13.12 6.40
C LYS A 166 21.24 14.19 6.35
N PHE A 167 20.10 13.98 7.01
CA PHE A 167 18.96 14.88 6.97
C PHE A 167 18.11 14.69 8.24
N GLY A 168 18.50 15.43 9.29
CA GLY A 168 17.92 15.34 10.61
C GLY A 168 16.95 16.48 10.94
N VAL A 169 16.44 16.45 12.18
CA VAL A 169 15.41 17.37 12.71
C VAL A 169 15.77 18.84 12.57
N ASN A 170 17.05 19.19 12.64
CA ASN A 170 17.54 20.58 12.53
C ASN A 170 17.35 21.19 11.13
N GLU A 171 16.99 20.39 10.13
CA GLU A 171 16.66 20.87 8.78
C GLU A 171 15.15 20.87 8.49
N LEU A 172 14.32 20.58 9.50
CA LEU A 172 12.87 20.45 9.36
C LEU A 172 12.12 21.62 10.00
N LYS A 173 11.02 22.00 9.35
CA LYS A 173 9.89 22.72 9.95
C LYS A 173 8.65 21.86 9.81
N TRP A 174 7.59 22.18 10.55
CA TRP A 174 6.35 21.40 10.49
C TRP A 174 5.11 22.27 10.59
N LYS A 175 3.99 21.69 10.16
CA LYS A 175 2.66 22.30 10.23
C LYS A 175 1.67 21.30 10.80
N THR A 176 0.89 21.75 11.77
CA THR A 176 -0.05 20.90 12.50
C THR A 176 -1.48 21.21 12.07
N HIS A 177 -2.16 20.19 11.57
CA HIS A 177 -3.57 20.19 11.18
C HIS A 177 -4.37 19.37 12.19
N LEU A 178 -5.42 19.96 12.76
CA LEU A 178 -6.33 19.23 13.64
C LEU A 178 -7.52 18.72 12.82
N ILE A 179 -8.06 17.55 13.16
CA ILE A 179 -9.26 17.06 12.47
C ILE A 179 -10.45 18.03 12.60
N SER A 180 -10.51 18.77 13.72
CA SER A 180 -11.53 19.79 13.97
C SER A 180 -11.46 21.01 13.04
N ASP A 181 -10.39 21.14 12.24
CA ASP A 181 -10.25 22.15 11.20
C ASP A 181 -11.05 21.85 9.95
N PHE A 182 -11.52 20.60 9.81
CA PHE A 182 -12.16 20.10 8.62
C PHE A 182 -13.62 19.77 8.89
N GLU A 183 -14.47 19.97 7.88
CA GLU A 183 -15.84 19.46 7.91
C GLU A 183 -15.85 17.96 7.58
N LYS A 184 -16.91 17.25 8.02
CA LYS A 184 -17.13 15.86 7.62
C LYS A 184 -17.40 15.81 6.11
N ALA A 185 -16.71 14.93 5.40
CA ALA A 185 -17.02 14.65 4.01
C ALA A 185 -18.38 13.92 3.90
N GLU A 186 -19.30 14.46 3.10
CA GLU A 186 -20.66 13.92 2.92
C GLU A 186 -20.91 13.38 1.50
N ASN A 187 -20.19 13.87 0.49
CA ASN A 187 -20.38 13.47 -0.90
C ASN A 187 -19.08 13.68 -1.71
N LYS A 188 -19.13 13.38 -3.02
CA LYS A 188 -18.00 13.55 -3.95
C LYS A 188 -17.80 15.00 -4.41
N ASN A 189 -18.64 15.95 -3.98
CA ASN A 189 -18.57 17.31 -4.48
C ASN A 189 -17.31 17.97 -3.98
N LYS A 190 -16.61 18.59 -4.94
CA LYS A 190 -15.41 19.38 -4.73
C LYS A 190 -15.80 20.82 -4.39
N ASP A 191 -16.61 21.02 -3.36
CA ASP A 191 -16.76 22.37 -2.83
C ASP A 191 -15.39 22.81 -2.30
N ASP A 192 -15.08 24.11 -2.33
CA ASP A 192 -13.79 24.68 -1.85
C ASP A 192 -13.53 24.48 -0.34
N LYS A 193 -14.40 23.71 0.34
CA LYS A 193 -14.31 23.41 1.75
C LYS A 193 -13.32 22.28 2.00
N ALA A 194 -12.42 22.49 2.95
CA ALA A 194 -11.54 21.45 3.44
C ALA A 194 -12.36 20.41 4.23
N VAL A 195 -12.53 19.22 3.66
CA VAL A 195 -13.30 18.12 4.24
C VAL A 195 -12.43 16.90 4.50
N VAL A 196 -12.83 16.07 5.46
CA VAL A 196 -12.16 14.81 5.82
C VAL A 196 -13.16 13.68 6.08
N PRO A 197 -12.79 12.41 5.83
CA PRO A 197 -13.66 11.28 6.14
C PRO A 197 -13.87 11.11 7.66
N ILE A 198 -15.12 11.10 8.11
CA ILE A 198 -15.51 10.87 9.52
C ILE A 198 -16.68 9.89 9.56
N HIS A 199 -16.41 8.65 9.99
CA HIS A 199 -17.40 7.58 10.07
C HIS A 199 -17.05 6.61 11.21
N GLU A 200 -18.04 5.97 11.81
CA GLU A 200 -17.83 5.07 12.94
C GLU A 200 -16.93 3.88 12.59
N ASN A 201 -17.08 3.31 11.38
CA ASN A 201 -16.25 2.21 10.86
C ASN A 201 -14.97 2.66 10.13
N VAL A 202 -14.50 3.88 10.35
CA VAL A 202 -13.25 4.40 9.80
C VAL A 202 -12.38 4.86 10.97
N VAL A 203 -11.09 4.51 10.95
CA VAL A 203 -10.17 4.94 12.02
C VAL A 203 -10.14 6.46 12.10
N LYS A 204 -10.43 6.97 13.29
CA LYS A 204 -10.43 8.40 13.59
C LYS A 204 -9.00 8.93 13.60
N ASN A 205 -8.77 9.94 12.75
CA ASN A 205 -7.61 10.80 12.80
C ASN A 205 -7.91 11.99 13.72
N PHE A 206 -6.99 12.29 14.65
CA PHE A 206 -7.10 13.45 15.53
C PHE A 206 -6.29 14.64 15.02
N ALA A 207 -5.08 14.39 14.51
CA ALA A 207 -4.19 15.43 14.00
C ALA A 207 -3.17 14.86 13.02
N ASN A 208 -2.77 15.69 12.05
CA ASN A 208 -1.66 15.47 11.15
C ASN A 208 -0.59 16.54 11.37
N VAL A 209 0.67 16.12 11.39
CA VAL A 209 1.83 17.01 11.42
C VAL A 209 2.63 16.76 10.15
N GLU A 210 2.58 17.71 9.23
CA GLU A 210 3.31 17.65 7.96
C GLU A 210 4.73 18.18 8.14
N LEU A 211 5.71 17.49 7.57
CA LEU A 211 7.13 17.78 7.73
C LEU A 211 7.71 18.34 6.44
N TYR A 212 8.34 19.50 6.54
CA TYR A 212 8.92 20.22 5.41
C TYR A 212 10.38 20.57 5.67
N GLN A 213 11.12 20.82 4.59
CA GLN A 213 12.46 21.38 4.72
C GLN A 213 12.41 22.86 5.13
N ILE A 214 13.34 23.28 6.01
CA ILE A 214 13.57 24.70 6.29
C ILE A 214 13.94 25.43 4.99
N GLY A 215 13.21 26.51 4.69
CA GLY A 215 13.33 27.28 3.44
C GLY A 215 12.35 26.84 2.34
N ASP A 216 11.50 25.85 2.59
CA ASP A 216 10.30 25.59 1.79
C ASP A 216 9.14 26.47 2.27
N ASP A 217 9.24 27.78 2.06
CA ASP A 217 8.31 28.77 2.63
C ASP A 217 6.85 28.57 2.17
N ASN A 218 6.67 27.95 1.00
CA ASN A 218 5.36 27.68 0.40
C ASN A 218 4.82 26.28 0.70
N GLU A 219 5.56 25.45 1.45
CA GLU A 219 5.13 24.08 1.81
C GLU A 219 4.87 23.22 0.56
N GLU A 220 5.71 23.40 -0.48
CA GLU A 220 5.56 22.79 -1.80
C GLU A 220 5.89 21.29 -1.82
N ASP A 221 6.72 20.78 -0.90
CA ASP A 221 7.18 19.40 -0.90
C ASP A 221 7.17 18.79 0.53
N CYS A 222 6.06 18.12 0.87
CA CYS A 222 5.93 17.38 2.13
C CYS A 222 6.84 16.14 2.12
N LEU A 223 7.80 16.09 3.04
CA LEU A 223 8.84 15.06 3.10
C LEU A 223 8.43 13.84 3.93
N GLY A 224 7.39 14.00 4.73
CA GLY A 224 6.81 12.97 5.59
C GLY A 224 5.75 13.62 6.47
N TRP A 225 4.99 12.79 7.17
CA TRP A 225 4.03 13.31 8.14
C TRP A 225 3.93 12.41 9.37
N ILE A 226 3.35 12.95 10.43
CA ILE A 226 3.02 12.24 11.65
C ILE A 226 1.52 12.36 11.88
N THR A 227 0.85 11.22 11.98
CA THR A 227 -0.59 11.14 12.18
C THR A 227 -0.89 10.60 13.57
N ILE A 228 -1.73 11.32 14.32
CA ILE A 228 -2.22 10.92 15.64
C ILE A 228 -3.59 10.26 15.45
N LEU A 229 -3.67 8.96 15.70
CA LEU A 229 -4.84 8.11 15.44
C LEU A 229 -5.46 7.59 16.74
N GLU A 230 -6.74 7.23 16.69
CA GLU A 230 -7.34 6.41 17.74
C GLU A 230 -6.60 5.07 17.86
N LYS A 231 -6.33 4.67 19.10
CA LYS A 231 -5.69 3.39 19.39
C LYS A 231 -6.75 2.29 19.30
N CYS A 232 -6.53 1.32 18.41
CA CYS A 232 -7.33 0.10 18.31
C CYS A 232 -6.70 -1.05 19.13
N ASP A 233 -7.52 -2.05 19.47
CA ASP A 233 -7.14 -3.19 20.30
C ASP A 233 -6.33 -4.25 19.52
N GLY A 234 -6.60 -4.37 18.22
CA GLY A 234 -5.99 -5.36 17.35
C GLY A 234 -6.45 -5.22 15.90
N ASN A 235 -6.14 -6.22 15.08
CA ASN A 235 -6.58 -6.31 13.69
C ASN A 235 -7.28 -7.66 13.43
N ILE A 236 -8.17 -7.67 12.43
CA ILE A 236 -9.00 -8.83 12.10
C ILE A 236 -8.18 -10.04 11.69
N ARG A 237 -7.00 -9.86 11.07
CA ARG A 237 -6.15 -10.99 10.68
C ARG A 237 -5.74 -11.81 11.90
N THR A 238 -5.28 -11.15 12.96
CA THR A 238 -4.87 -11.82 14.20
C THR A 238 -6.04 -12.61 14.80
N GLU A 239 -7.21 -11.98 14.89
CA GLU A 239 -8.41 -12.60 15.48
C GLU A 239 -8.88 -13.83 14.67
N LEU A 240 -8.98 -13.70 13.35
CA LEU A 240 -9.38 -14.82 12.48
C LEU A 240 -8.36 -15.96 12.49
N LYS A 241 -7.06 -15.63 12.51
CA LYS A 241 -5.98 -16.63 12.55
C LYS A 241 -5.96 -17.40 13.87
N ASN A 242 -6.29 -16.74 14.97
CA ASN A 242 -6.40 -17.37 16.29
C ASN A 242 -7.74 -18.10 16.47
N GLU A 243 -8.64 -18.03 15.48
CA GLU A 243 -9.99 -18.57 15.53
C GLU A 243 -10.77 -18.07 16.75
N SER A 244 -10.53 -16.82 17.17
CA SER A 244 -11.15 -16.21 18.36
C SER A 244 -12.57 -15.71 18.12
N LEU A 245 -12.94 -15.47 16.86
CA LEU A 245 -14.22 -14.88 16.47
C LEU A 245 -15.25 -15.95 16.09
N ASP A 246 -16.44 -15.85 16.67
CA ASP A 246 -17.60 -16.65 16.28
C ASP A 246 -18.26 -16.13 14.99
N LEU A 247 -19.26 -16.88 14.50
CA LEU A 247 -19.93 -16.55 13.25
C LEU A 247 -20.67 -15.20 13.30
N GLU A 248 -21.35 -14.89 14.40
CA GLU A 248 -22.14 -13.67 14.51
C GLU A 248 -21.23 -12.44 14.59
N GLU A 249 -20.10 -12.55 15.30
CA GLU A 249 -19.05 -11.54 15.29
C GLU A 249 -18.50 -11.32 13.87
N ARG A 250 -18.20 -12.39 13.12
CA ARG A 250 -17.72 -12.32 11.72
C ARG A 250 -18.75 -11.69 10.78
N LYS A 251 -20.05 -11.94 10.98
CA LYS A 251 -21.14 -11.30 10.22
C LYS A 251 -21.22 -9.80 10.52
N ASN A 252 -21.17 -9.43 11.79
CA ASN A 252 -21.19 -8.02 12.22
C ASN A 252 -20.01 -7.26 11.61
N ILE A 253 -18.81 -7.84 11.67
CA ILE A 253 -17.62 -7.32 10.99
C ILE A 253 -17.88 -7.09 9.50
N ALA A 254 -18.47 -8.06 8.80
CA ALA A 254 -18.73 -7.94 7.36
C ALA A 254 -19.69 -6.78 7.04
N ILE A 255 -20.73 -6.59 7.86
CA ILE A 255 -21.71 -5.50 7.74
C ILE A 255 -21.04 -4.14 7.99
N GLU A 256 -20.24 -4.03 9.05
CA GLU A 256 -19.51 -2.82 9.42
C GLU A 256 -18.48 -2.39 8.36
N LEU A 257 -17.74 -3.37 7.81
CA LEU A 257 -16.83 -3.11 6.69
C LEU A 257 -17.58 -2.60 5.47
N GLU A 258 -18.74 -3.17 5.16
CA GLU A 258 -19.57 -2.70 4.05
C GLU A 258 -20.07 -1.26 4.27
N ALA A 259 -20.55 -0.94 5.47
CA ALA A 259 -20.94 0.42 5.83
C ALA A 259 -19.77 1.41 5.64
N GLY A 260 -18.59 1.08 6.16
CA GLY A 260 -17.39 1.90 6.00
C GLY A 260 -16.94 2.06 4.54
N PHE A 261 -16.94 0.98 3.74
CA PHE A 261 -16.60 1.08 2.32
C PHE A 261 -17.62 1.88 1.52
N ASN A 262 -18.91 1.74 1.81
CA ASN A 262 -19.97 2.51 1.16
C ASN A 262 -19.82 4.00 1.49
N TYR A 263 -19.53 4.33 2.74
CA TYR A 263 -19.22 5.70 3.14
C TYR A 263 -18.02 6.27 2.38
N LEU A 264 -16.86 5.57 2.42
CA LEU A 264 -15.65 6.00 1.72
C LEU A 264 -15.91 6.20 0.22
N SER A 265 -16.62 5.27 -0.42
CA SER A 265 -16.99 5.40 -1.83
C SER A 265 -17.93 6.58 -2.10
N GLY A 266 -18.89 6.83 -1.20
CA GLY A 266 -19.81 7.95 -1.24
C GLY A 266 -19.12 9.30 -1.21
N VAL A 267 -17.99 9.41 -0.49
CA VAL A 267 -17.14 10.61 -0.44
C VAL A 267 -16.01 10.62 -1.47
N GLY A 268 -15.99 9.64 -2.39
CA GLY A 268 -15.05 9.60 -3.51
C GLY A 268 -13.73 8.87 -3.25
N ILE A 269 -13.60 8.19 -2.12
CA ILE A 269 -12.41 7.42 -1.74
C ILE A 269 -12.61 5.94 -2.06
N GLY A 270 -11.81 5.42 -2.98
CA GLY A 270 -11.72 4.00 -3.27
C GLY A 270 -10.68 3.32 -2.37
N HIS A 271 -11.08 2.33 -1.59
CA HIS A 271 -10.11 1.51 -0.84
C HIS A 271 -9.61 0.35 -1.70
N TYR A 272 -8.35 0.42 -2.13
CA TYR A 272 -7.74 -0.57 -3.04
C TYR A 272 -6.92 -1.65 -2.32
N ASP A 273 -6.47 -1.45 -1.08
CA ASP A 273 -5.71 -2.49 -0.34
C ASP A 273 -6.52 -3.14 0.80
N ARG A 274 -7.58 -3.86 0.44
CA ARG A 274 -8.55 -4.45 1.40
C ARG A 274 -8.04 -5.74 2.07
N LYS A 275 -6.84 -5.68 2.63
CA LYS A 275 -6.24 -6.77 3.43
C LYS A 275 -6.75 -6.75 4.86
N LEU A 276 -6.73 -7.91 5.51
CA LEU A 276 -7.24 -8.07 6.87
C LEU A 276 -6.48 -7.24 7.92
N GLU A 277 -5.21 -6.94 7.68
CA GLU A 277 -4.42 -6.05 8.55
C GLU A 277 -4.90 -4.59 8.55
N ASN A 278 -5.63 -4.17 7.51
CA ASN A 278 -6.19 -2.81 7.39
C ASN A 278 -7.57 -2.67 8.05
N PHE A 279 -8.05 -3.75 8.67
CA PHE A 279 -9.30 -3.75 9.44
C PHE A 279 -8.96 -3.95 10.91
N LEU A 280 -9.17 -2.91 11.69
CA LEU A 280 -8.85 -2.85 13.11
C LEU A 280 -10.09 -3.05 13.96
N MET A 281 -9.91 -3.47 15.21
CA MET A 281 -10.99 -3.66 16.18
C MET A 281 -10.87 -2.62 17.30
N LEU A 282 -11.97 -1.98 17.67
CA LEU A 282 -12.04 -1.07 18.81
C LEU A 282 -13.36 -1.24 19.55
N GLY A 283 -13.31 -1.84 20.76
CA GLY A 283 -14.51 -1.98 21.60
C GLY A 283 -15.67 -2.71 20.92
N GLY A 284 -15.37 -3.73 20.10
CA GLY A 284 -16.36 -4.50 19.33
C GLY A 284 -16.77 -3.88 17.99
N ILE A 285 -16.26 -2.69 17.65
CA ILE A 285 -16.53 -2.02 16.36
C ILE A 285 -15.34 -2.22 15.42
N THR A 286 -15.64 -2.58 14.18
CA THR A 286 -14.65 -2.69 13.11
C THR A 286 -14.32 -1.34 12.49
N LYS A 287 -13.03 -1.06 12.33
CA LYS A 287 -12.48 0.21 11.82
C LYS A 287 -11.61 -0.03 10.59
N ILE A 288 -11.85 0.70 9.51
CA ILE A 288 -11.03 0.66 8.30
C ILE A 288 -9.89 1.69 8.41
N CYS A 289 -8.66 1.28 8.14
CA CYS A 289 -7.47 2.15 8.02
C CYS A 289 -6.80 2.03 6.65
N ASP A 290 -5.74 2.79 6.39
CA ASP A 290 -4.95 2.75 5.14
C ASP A 290 -5.77 2.95 3.85
N PHE A 291 -6.87 3.69 3.96
CA PHE A 291 -7.68 4.16 2.84
C PHE A 291 -7.06 5.45 2.30
N GLY A 292 -6.44 5.39 1.13
CA GLY A 292 -5.72 6.56 0.59
C GLY A 292 -4.73 6.23 -0.51
N LEU A 293 -4.48 4.94 -0.78
CA LEU A 293 -3.75 4.54 -1.96
C LEU A 293 -4.47 5.06 -3.21
N VAL A 294 -3.81 5.99 -3.90
CA VAL A 294 -4.23 6.49 -5.20
C VAL A 294 -4.33 5.30 -6.16
N GLN A 295 -5.30 5.34 -7.08
CA GLN A 295 -5.38 4.41 -8.21
C GLN A 295 -4.13 4.58 -9.08
N GLU A 296 -3.03 3.96 -8.67
CA GLU A 296 -1.80 3.95 -9.42
C GLU A 296 -1.86 2.80 -10.44
N ASN A 297 -1.45 3.05 -11.69
CA ASN A 297 -1.31 2.00 -12.71
C ASN A 297 -0.34 0.89 -12.31
N THR A 298 0.43 1.08 -11.24
CA THR A 298 1.26 0.04 -10.62
C THR A 298 0.40 -1.06 -10.00
N PHE A 299 -0.88 -0.81 -9.69
CA PHE A 299 -1.78 -1.72 -8.99
C PHE A 299 -1.18 -2.17 -7.65
N SER A 300 -0.96 -1.22 -6.74
CA SER A 300 -0.55 -1.50 -5.36
C SER A 300 -1.64 -2.28 -4.62
N GLY A 301 -1.24 -3.35 -3.94
CA GLY A 301 -2.11 -4.19 -3.13
C GLY A 301 -1.34 -5.39 -2.60
N SER A 302 -1.78 -5.94 -1.47
CA SER A 302 -1.19 -7.19 -0.96
C SER A 302 -1.52 -8.36 -1.90
N PRO A 303 -0.54 -9.15 -2.36
CA PRO A 303 -0.76 -10.24 -3.33
C PRO A 303 -1.93 -11.17 -2.99
N ALA A 304 -2.14 -11.47 -1.71
CA ALA A 304 -3.22 -12.34 -1.27
C ALA A 304 -4.63 -11.68 -1.27
N PHE A 305 -4.69 -10.35 -1.22
CA PHE A 305 -5.92 -9.59 -1.04
C PHE A 305 -6.26 -8.66 -2.22
N SER A 306 -5.38 -8.59 -3.21
CA SER A 306 -5.63 -7.91 -4.48
C SER A 306 -6.84 -8.49 -5.17
N ASN A 307 -7.77 -7.63 -5.58
CA ASN A 307 -8.90 -8.06 -6.39
C ASN A 307 -8.44 -8.42 -7.81
N GLN A 308 -9.24 -9.21 -8.50
CA GLN A 308 -8.91 -9.67 -9.86
C GLN A 308 -8.77 -8.49 -10.84
N TRP A 309 -9.47 -7.38 -10.59
CA TRP A 309 -9.31 -6.14 -11.34
C TRP A 309 -7.91 -5.50 -11.17
N GLN A 310 -7.29 -5.54 -9.98
CA GLN A 310 -5.92 -5.07 -9.74
C GLN A 310 -4.89 -5.93 -10.46
N LEU A 311 -5.17 -7.22 -10.65
CA LEU A 311 -4.24 -8.14 -11.30
C LEU A 311 -4.43 -8.20 -12.83
N THR A 312 -5.66 -8.01 -13.33
CA THR A 312 -6.03 -8.27 -14.74
C THR A 312 -6.62 -7.07 -15.47
N GLY A 313 -6.90 -5.98 -14.74
CA GLY A 313 -7.37 -4.72 -15.29
C GLY A 313 -8.86 -4.65 -15.62
N PHE A 314 -9.62 -5.74 -15.79
CA PHE A 314 -11.02 -5.66 -16.25
C PHE A 314 -11.98 -6.83 -15.91
N TYR A 315 -11.60 -7.84 -15.11
CA TYR A 315 -12.50 -8.98 -14.81
C TYR A 315 -12.53 -9.31 -13.31
N GLY A 316 -13.73 -9.46 -12.73
CA GLY A 316 -14.00 -9.95 -11.37
C GLY A 316 -14.06 -8.87 -10.26
N TYR A 317 -15.10 -8.92 -9.41
CA TYR A 317 -15.34 -8.00 -8.27
C TYR A 317 -15.26 -8.69 -6.90
N SER A 318 -14.67 -9.89 -6.81
CA SER A 318 -14.57 -10.61 -5.53
C SER A 318 -13.56 -9.91 -4.61
N SER A 319 -13.95 -9.67 -3.36
CA SER A 319 -13.04 -9.19 -2.32
C SER A 319 -12.57 -10.37 -1.49
N ASN A 320 -11.29 -10.74 -1.59
CA ASN A 320 -10.77 -11.97 -0.98
C ASN A 320 -10.96 -12.02 0.55
N TYR A 321 -10.96 -10.89 1.25
CA TYR A 321 -11.19 -10.82 2.70
C TYR A 321 -12.51 -11.48 3.15
N PHE A 322 -13.53 -11.52 2.28
CA PHE A 322 -14.82 -12.12 2.61
C PHE A 322 -14.72 -13.63 2.83
N HIS A 323 -13.82 -14.31 2.09
CA HIS A 323 -13.56 -15.73 2.30
C HIS A 323 -13.05 -15.99 3.72
N PHE A 324 -12.14 -15.13 4.20
CA PHE A 324 -11.58 -15.21 5.54
C PHE A 324 -12.59 -14.92 6.66
N LEU A 325 -13.59 -14.08 6.41
CA LEU A 325 -14.65 -13.85 7.39
C LEU A 325 -15.55 -15.07 7.52
N MET A 326 -15.94 -15.68 6.40
CA MET A 326 -16.98 -16.74 6.41
C MET A 326 -16.43 -18.15 6.56
N CYS A 327 -15.14 -18.37 6.28
CA CYS A 327 -14.50 -19.67 6.38
C CYS A 327 -13.55 -19.74 7.58
N ASP A 328 -13.18 -20.95 8.00
CA ASP A 328 -12.01 -21.12 8.86
C ASP A 328 -10.73 -20.68 8.12
N TRP A 329 -9.66 -20.48 8.89
CA TRP A 329 -8.42 -19.91 8.36
C TRP A 329 -7.83 -20.76 7.22
N LYS A 330 -7.79 -22.08 7.39
CA LYS A 330 -7.21 -23.01 6.40
C LYS A 330 -8.06 -23.10 5.13
N THR A 331 -9.37 -23.21 5.31
CA THR A 331 -10.36 -23.26 4.25
C THR A 331 -10.31 -22.01 3.38
N SER A 332 -10.10 -20.84 3.99
CA SER A 332 -9.95 -19.57 3.26
C SER A 332 -8.79 -19.61 2.27
N TRP A 333 -7.62 -20.08 2.70
CA TRP A 333 -6.46 -20.23 1.83
C TRP A 333 -6.68 -21.30 0.75
N SER A 334 -7.27 -22.44 1.11
CA SER A 334 -7.60 -23.48 0.13
C SER A 334 -8.58 -22.96 -0.94
N LEU A 335 -9.66 -22.30 -0.56
CA LEU A 335 -10.65 -21.78 -1.52
C LEU A 335 -10.05 -20.75 -2.48
N LEU A 336 -9.11 -19.93 -2.01
CA LEU A 336 -8.49 -18.88 -2.84
C LEU A 336 -7.39 -19.41 -3.77
N TYR A 337 -6.65 -20.46 -3.37
CA TYR A 337 -5.42 -20.86 -4.05
C TYR A 337 -5.34 -22.33 -4.45
N GLN A 338 -6.23 -23.18 -3.94
CA GLN A 338 -6.35 -24.57 -4.36
C GLN A 338 -7.41 -24.67 -5.47
N PRO A 339 -7.11 -25.35 -6.60
CA PRO A 339 -8.13 -25.73 -7.55
C PRO A 339 -9.12 -26.68 -6.85
N ILE A 340 -10.34 -26.22 -6.65
CA ILE A 340 -11.45 -27.04 -6.18
C ILE A 340 -12.13 -27.66 -7.39
N ASP A 341 -12.48 -28.94 -7.30
CA ASP A 341 -13.28 -29.58 -8.34
C ASP A 341 -14.77 -29.27 -8.17
N GLU A 342 -15.56 -29.56 -9.20
CA GLU A 342 -16.97 -29.20 -9.23
C GLU A 342 -17.84 -30.03 -8.26
N THR A 343 -17.29 -31.15 -7.75
CA THR A 343 -17.93 -31.96 -6.71
C THR A 343 -17.70 -31.33 -5.34
N GLU A 344 -16.47 -30.91 -5.04
CA GLU A 344 -16.13 -30.16 -3.83
C GLU A 344 -16.88 -28.82 -3.76
N ARG A 345 -16.94 -28.11 -4.89
CA ARG A 345 -17.69 -26.85 -5.00
C ARG A 345 -19.17 -27.03 -4.68
N LYS A 346 -19.81 -28.08 -5.21
CA LYS A 346 -21.22 -28.40 -4.90
C LYS A 346 -21.42 -28.71 -3.42
N LYS A 347 -20.53 -29.49 -2.80
CA LYS A 347 -20.62 -29.77 -1.36
C LYS A 347 -20.54 -28.50 -0.52
N ILE A 348 -19.69 -27.55 -0.88
CA ILE A 348 -19.58 -26.26 -0.18
C ILE A 348 -20.88 -25.45 -0.34
N ILE A 349 -21.40 -25.35 -1.57
CA ILE A 349 -22.66 -24.66 -1.89
C ILE A 349 -23.84 -25.27 -1.11
N GLU A 350 -23.98 -26.58 -1.13
CA GLU A 350 -25.06 -27.33 -0.48
C GLU A 350 -24.98 -27.23 1.05
N ASN A 351 -23.79 -27.35 1.63
CA ASN A 351 -23.60 -27.30 3.08
C ASN A 351 -23.83 -25.91 3.69
N CYS A 352 -23.72 -24.84 2.89
CA CYS A 352 -23.75 -23.46 3.37
C CYS A 352 -24.92 -22.66 2.80
N ASN A 353 -25.73 -23.24 1.91
CA ASN A 353 -26.81 -22.57 1.17
C ASN A 353 -26.34 -21.30 0.42
N ILE A 354 -25.09 -21.29 -0.05
CA ILE A 354 -24.46 -20.15 -0.73
C ILE A 354 -24.59 -20.36 -2.24
N ARG A 355 -25.34 -19.49 -2.92
CA ARG A 355 -25.42 -19.52 -4.40
C ARG A 355 -24.22 -18.86 -5.07
N ASP A 356 -23.70 -17.80 -4.46
CA ASP A 356 -22.51 -17.08 -4.91
C ASP A 356 -21.81 -16.42 -3.70
N PHE A 357 -20.52 -16.68 -3.51
CA PHE A 357 -19.70 -16.06 -2.46
C PHE A 357 -19.48 -14.56 -2.68
N ASN A 358 -19.79 -14.06 -3.88
CA ASN A 358 -19.73 -12.63 -4.20
C ASN A 358 -21.01 -11.88 -3.85
N ASP A 359 -22.09 -12.59 -3.55
CA ASP A 359 -23.35 -11.98 -3.16
C ASP A 359 -23.40 -11.75 -1.65
N ARG A 360 -23.03 -10.53 -1.26
CA ARG A 360 -23.01 -10.11 0.16
C ARG A 360 -24.40 -10.10 0.80
N SER A 361 -25.48 -10.08 0.02
CA SER A 361 -26.85 -10.21 0.57
C SER A 361 -27.08 -11.57 1.25
N MET A 362 -26.17 -12.53 1.02
CA MET A 362 -26.22 -13.88 1.57
C MET A 362 -25.58 -14.00 2.97
N ILE A 363 -24.96 -12.95 3.54
CA ILE A 363 -24.33 -12.99 4.88
C ILE A 363 -25.29 -13.58 5.92
N ASN A 364 -26.56 -13.16 5.89
CA ASN A 364 -27.58 -13.63 6.83
C ASN A 364 -27.99 -15.11 6.62
N ASN A 365 -27.75 -15.66 5.43
CA ASN A 365 -28.08 -17.05 5.11
C ASN A 365 -27.00 -18.04 5.57
N ILE A 366 -25.80 -17.55 5.91
CA ILE A 366 -24.71 -18.38 6.42
C ILE A 366 -25.02 -18.76 7.87
N THR A 367 -25.14 -20.05 8.15
CA THR A 367 -25.55 -20.57 9.47
C THR A 367 -24.40 -21.19 10.28
N LYS A 368 -23.23 -21.40 9.65
CA LYS A 368 -22.03 -21.93 10.28
C LYS A 368 -20.78 -21.42 9.57
N ILE A 369 -19.66 -21.39 10.29
CA ILE A 369 -18.34 -21.16 9.68
C ILE A 369 -18.06 -22.29 8.69
N ILE A 370 -17.55 -21.93 7.52
CA ILE A 370 -17.34 -22.85 6.41
C ILE A 370 -15.98 -23.53 6.57
N SER A 371 -16.02 -24.87 6.61
CA SER A 371 -14.84 -25.71 6.78
C SER A 371 -14.81 -26.82 5.75
N LEU A 372 -13.68 -26.95 5.07
CA LEU A 372 -13.36 -28.07 4.19
C LEU A 372 -12.74 -29.22 5.01
N GLN A 373 -13.31 -30.42 4.91
CA GLN A 373 -12.92 -31.56 5.76
C GLN A 373 -11.50 -32.09 5.45
N ASP A 374 -11.00 -31.93 4.21
CA ASP A 374 -9.72 -32.48 3.74
C ASP A 374 -8.71 -31.39 3.34
N CYS A 375 -8.74 -30.22 3.99
CA CYS A 375 -7.76 -29.17 3.75
C CYS A 375 -6.33 -29.61 4.16
N SER A 376 -5.46 -29.80 3.18
CA SER A 376 -4.04 -30.09 3.43
C SER A 376 -3.32 -28.87 4.01
N ASP A 377 -2.55 -29.06 5.09
CA ASP A 377 -1.65 -28.03 5.63
C ASP A 377 -0.65 -27.48 4.59
N LYS A 378 -0.44 -28.20 3.48
CA LYS A 378 0.41 -27.78 2.36
C LYS A 378 -0.07 -26.51 1.66
N PHE A 379 -1.34 -26.13 1.79
CA PHE A 379 -1.94 -24.96 1.12
C PHE A 379 -2.29 -23.81 2.06
N CYS A 380 -1.92 -23.89 3.35
CA CYS A 380 -2.00 -22.75 4.25
C CYS A 380 -0.84 -21.78 3.95
N LEU A 381 -1.04 -20.89 2.96
CA LEU A 381 -0.04 -19.94 2.45
C LEU A 381 0.06 -18.68 3.33
N ASP A 382 0.09 -18.83 4.65
CA ASP A 382 0.19 -17.72 5.61
C ASP A 382 1.62 -17.15 5.70
N ASP A 383 2.18 -16.79 4.54
CA ASP A 383 3.50 -16.19 4.39
C ASP A 383 3.38 -14.66 4.54
N PRO A 384 4.15 -14.02 5.45
CA PRO A 384 4.15 -12.56 5.61
C PRO A 384 4.43 -11.77 4.33
N ASN A 385 5.06 -12.39 3.33
CA ASN A 385 5.31 -11.78 2.02
C ASN A 385 4.01 -11.62 1.20
N LEU A 386 3.07 -12.56 1.33
CA LEU A 386 1.81 -12.52 0.60
C LEU A 386 0.83 -11.45 1.14
N THR A 387 1.08 -10.94 2.35
CA THR A 387 0.24 -9.93 3.00
C THR A 387 0.85 -8.52 3.02
N LYS A 388 2.06 -8.34 2.48
CA LYS A 388 2.74 -7.03 2.36
C LYS A 388 2.42 -6.30 1.05
N SER A 389 1.88 -5.08 1.16
CA SER A 389 1.45 -4.27 0.01
C SER A 389 2.61 -3.76 -0.87
N CYS A 390 3.80 -3.55 -0.30
CA CYS A 390 4.97 -3.03 -1.02
C CYS A 390 5.62 -4.05 -1.98
N GLN A 391 5.39 -5.35 -1.77
CA GLN A 391 6.03 -6.39 -2.58
C GLN A 391 5.47 -6.46 -3.98
N MET A 392 4.18 -6.19 -4.18
CA MET A 392 3.59 -6.15 -5.52
C MET A 392 4.17 -5.00 -6.36
N SER A 393 4.34 -3.83 -5.74
CA SER A 393 4.98 -2.67 -6.40
C SER A 393 6.46 -2.93 -6.70
N SER A 394 7.23 -3.48 -5.74
CA SER A 394 8.64 -3.85 -5.94
C SER A 394 8.81 -4.92 -7.03
N LEU A 395 8.00 -6.00 -7.00
CA LEU A 395 8.03 -7.07 -7.99
C LEU A 395 7.73 -6.54 -9.40
N LYS A 396 6.75 -5.65 -9.54
CA LYS A 396 6.40 -5.03 -10.82
C LYS A 396 7.42 -4.00 -11.28
N GLN A 397 8.02 -3.21 -10.39
CA GLN A 397 9.13 -2.32 -10.74
C GLN A 397 10.35 -3.12 -11.20
N GLN A 398 10.67 -4.23 -10.53
CA GLN A 398 11.70 -5.17 -10.95
C GLN A 398 11.34 -5.77 -12.32
N MET A 399 10.11 -6.22 -12.53
CA MET A 399 9.64 -6.67 -13.86
C MET A 399 9.79 -5.56 -14.91
N THR A 400 9.44 -4.31 -14.59
CA THR A 400 9.54 -3.17 -15.51
C THR A 400 11.00 -2.83 -15.85
N LYS A 401 11.95 -3.03 -14.92
CA LYS A 401 13.40 -2.99 -15.23
C LYS A 401 13.78 -4.07 -16.24
N TYR A 402 13.15 -5.23 -16.19
CA TYR A 402 13.30 -6.28 -17.21
C TYR A 402 12.50 -6.00 -18.50
N VAL A 403 11.43 -5.19 -18.47
CA VAL A 403 10.67 -4.76 -19.67
C VAL A 403 11.47 -3.81 -20.56
N ASN A 404 12.34 -2.99 -19.97
CA ASN A 404 13.24 -2.11 -20.73
C ASN A 404 14.45 -2.85 -21.34
N PHE A 405 14.60 -4.16 -21.09
CA PHE A 405 15.35 -5.00 -22.01
C PHE A 405 14.48 -5.19 -23.24
N ASP A 406 14.86 -4.56 -24.34
CA ASP A 406 14.33 -4.93 -25.64
C ASP A 406 14.63 -6.44 -25.82
N PHE A 407 13.59 -7.28 -25.67
CA PHE A 407 13.70 -8.75 -25.76
C PHE A 407 14.20 -9.19 -27.16
N THR A 408 14.35 -8.25 -28.09
CA THR A 408 14.96 -8.42 -29.42
C THR A 408 16.44 -8.81 -29.37
N ASN A 409 17.16 -8.50 -28.28
CA ASN A 409 18.59 -8.80 -28.11
C ASN A 409 18.91 -9.66 -26.88
N LEU A 410 17.94 -10.42 -26.38
CA LEU A 410 18.24 -11.42 -25.36
C LEU A 410 18.97 -12.59 -25.99
N THR A 411 20.25 -12.69 -25.65
CA THR A 411 21.00 -13.92 -25.87
C THR A 411 20.20 -15.10 -25.30
N LYS A 412 20.33 -16.25 -25.97
CA LYS A 412 19.76 -17.59 -25.68
C LYS A 412 19.59 -17.95 -24.18
N ASN A 413 20.36 -17.33 -23.30
CA ASN A 413 20.51 -17.66 -21.89
C ASN A 413 19.34 -17.23 -20.98
N VAL A 414 18.55 -16.20 -21.32
CA VAL A 414 17.38 -15.81 -20.49
C VAL A 414 16.18 -16.74 -20.72
N LEU A 415 16.09 -17.34 -21.91
CA LEU A 415 15.12 -18.41 -22.21
C LEU A 415 15.66 -19.81 -21.86
N ASP A 416 16.96 -19.96 -21.59
CA ASP A 416 17.56 -21.20 -21.08
C ASP A 416 17.37 -21.32 -19.56
N GLN A 417 16.13 -21.13 -19.12
CA GLN A 417 15.67 -21.35 -17.75
C GLN A 417 15.25 -22.81 -17.56
N LYS A 418 15.86 -23.78 -18.26
CA LYS A 418 15.47 -25.22 -18.25
C LYS A 418 15.38 -25.86 -16.87
N SER A 419 15.82 -25.17 -15.82
CA SER A 419 15.80 -25.64 -14.44
C SER A 419 15.23 -24.62 -13.43
N SER A 420 14.48 -23.61 -13.87
CA SER A 420 13.79 -22.67 -12.96
C SER A 420 12.27 -22.79 -13.01
N ASN A 421 11.60 -22.41 -11.92
CA ASN A 421 10.15 -22.42 -11.80
C ASN A 421 9.43 -21.41 -12.74
N LEU A 422 10.18 -20.55 -13.44
CA LEU A 422 9.65 -19.54 -14.37
C LEU A 422 9.64 -20.00 -15.83
N CYS A 423 10.30 -21.13 -16.16
CA CYS A 423 10.44 -21.58 -17.54
C CYS A 423 9.09 -21.92 -18.20
N VAL A 424 8.17 -22.48 -17.42
CA VAL A 424 6.83 -22.84 -17.89
C VAL A 424 5.96 -21.59 -18.11
N PRO A 425 5.80 -20.66 -17.13
CA PRO A 425 5.11 -19.40 -17.35
C PRO A 425 5.67 -18.58 -18.52
N ILE A 426 7.00 -18.48 -18.66
CA ILE A 426 7.65 -17.75 -19.76
C ILE A 426 7.37 -18.43 -21.11
N SER A 427 7.47 -19.76 -21.19
CA SER A 427 7.21 -20.50 -22.43
C SER A 427 5.75 -20.42 -22.85
N ILE A 428 4.81 -20.52 -21.91
CA ILE A 428 3.37 -20.37 -22.18
C ILE A 428 3.06 -18.92 -22.58
N THR A 429 3.66 -17.93 -21.93
CA THR A 429 3.52 -16.52 -22.32
C THR A 429 3.97 -16.29 -23.76
N ALA A 430 5.15 -16.81 -24.12
CA ALA A 430 5.70 -16.72 -25.46
C ALA A 430 4.79 -17.42 -26.49
N LEU A 431 4.29 -18.61 -26.17
CA LEU A 431 3.37 -19.36 -27.03
C LEU A 431 2.04 -18.62 -27.24
N LEU A 432 1.45 -18.08 -26.17
CA LEU A 432 0.20 -17.30 -26.25
C LEU A 432 0.39 -16.03 -27.07
N ARG A 433 1.50 -15.31 -26.88
CA ARG A 433 1.83 -14.13 -27.71
C ARG A 433 2.05 -14.49 -29.18
N PHE A 434 2.68 -15.63 -29.44
CA PHE A 434 2.85 -16.14 -30.79
C PHE A 434 1.49 -16.47 -31.43
N ALA A 435 0.61 -17.19 -30.72
CA ALA A 435 -0.71 -17.54 -31.22
C ALA A 435 -1.60 -16.30 -31.43
N ILE A 436 -1.59 -15.34 -30.51
CA ILE A 436 -2.32 -14.06 -30.65
C ILE A 436 -1.89 -13.33 -31.92
N LYS A 437 -0.59 -13.28 -32.19
CA LYS A 437 -0.02 -12.55 -33.33
C LYS A 437 -0.26 -13.28 -34.67
N ASN A 438 -0.15 -14.61 -34.70
CA ASN A 438 -0.05 -15.35 -35.95
C ASN A 438 -1.27 -16.22 -36.25
N ASP A 439 -1.98 -16.70 -35.22
CA ASP A 439 -3.00 -17.75 -35.38
C ASP A 439 -4.42 -17.26 -35.04
N LEU A 440 -4.56 -16.21 -34.22
CA LEU A 440 -5.85 -15.78 -33.66
C LEU A 440 -6.46 -14.52 -34.30
N ASP A 441 -5.83 -13.96 -35.35
CA ASP A 441 -6.24 -12.69 -36.00
C ASP A 441 -6.66 -11.59 -35.01
N PHE A 442 -5.97 -11.53 -33.86
CA PHE A 442 -6.31 -10.66 -32.74
C PHE A 442 -5.30 -9.54 -32.63
N ASP A 443 -5.73 -8.32 -32.95
CA ASP A 443 -4.89 -7.13 -32.84
C ASP A 443 -4.98 -6.54 -31.41
N ASP A 444 -3.93 -6.77 -30.62
CA ASP A 444 -3.77 -6.27 -29.25
C ASP A 444 -3.40 -4.77 -29.20
N LYS A 445 -4.13 -3.90 -29.92
CA LYS A 445 -3.86 -2.45 -30.02
C LYS A 445 -3.80 -1.75 -28.66
N ARG A 446 -4.55 -2.26 -27.67
CA ARG A 446 -4.61 -1.69 -26.32
C ARG A 446 -3.57 -2.28 -25.36
N LYS A 447 -2.66 -3.13 -25.84
CA LYS A 447 -1.66 -3.86 -25.03
C LYS A 447 -2.33 -4.54 -23.82
N GLY A 448 -3.53 -5.08 -24.02
CA GLY A 448 -4.31 -5.83 -23.02
C GLY A 448 -3.69 -7.18 -22.72
N TYR A 449 -3.02 -7.77 -23.69
CA TYR A 449 -2.37 -9.08 -23.62
C TYR A 449 -0.87 -8.96 -23.91
N SER A 450 -0.23 -7.92 -23.38
CA SER A 450 1.24 -7.80 -23.47
C SER A 450 1.92 -8.99 -22.81
N PHE A 451 3.16 -9.26 -23.21
CA PHE A 451 3.96 -10.34 -22.63
C PHE A 451 3.98 -10.25 -21.09
N ASP A 452 4.16 -9.04 -20.55
CA ASP A 452 4.19 -8.80 -19.10
C ASP A 452 2.87 -9.11 -18.41
N LYS A 453 1.75 -8.74 -19.02
CA LYS A 453 0.43 -9.01 -18.44
C LYS A 453 0.15 -10.51 -18.41
N ILE A 454 0.42 -11.20 -19.52
CA ILE A 454 0.25 -12.66 -19.57
C ILE A 454 1.20 -13.35 -18.60
N LEU A 455 2.48 -12.95 -18.54
CA LEU A 455 3.45 -13.55 -17.63
C LEU A 455 3.09 -13.28 -16.17
N THR A 456 2.63 -12.07 -15.85
CA THR A 456 2.15 -11.71 -14.49
C THR A 456 0.94 -12.56 -14.12
N ILE A 457 -0.03 -12.72 -15.02
CA ILE A 457 -1.18 -13.60 -14.79
C ILE A 457 -0.71 -15.05 -14.56
N LEU A 458 0.18 -15.56 -15.40
CA LEU A 458 0.65 -16.92 -15.26
C LEU A 458 1.46 -17.12 -13.98
N THR A 459 2.29 -16.16 -13.57
CA THR A 459 3.15 -16.29 -12.38
C THR A 459 2.44 -15.97 -11.07
N MET A 460 1.46 -15.05 -11.07
CA MET A 460 0.78 -14.59 -9.86
C MET A 460 -0.60 -15.22 -9.65
N ILE A 461 -1.29 -15.67 -10.71
CA ILE A 461 -2.67 -16.21 -10.64
C ILE A 461 -2.70 -17.71 -10.93
N VAL A 462 -2.11 -18.15 -12.05
CA VAL A 462 -2.17 -19.56 -12.48
C VAL A 462 -1.10 -20.42 -11.80
N TYR A 463 0.03 -19.82 -11.43
CA TYR A 463 1.19 -20.52 -10.88
C TYR A 463 1.72 -19.86 -9.59
N PRO A 464 0.88 -19.59 -8.56
CA PRO A 464 1.38 -19.20 -7.24
C PRO A 464 1.99 -20.43 -6.54
N ARG A 465 2.94 -21.12 -7.17
CA ARG A 465 3.77 -22.13 -6.52
C ARG A 465 4.80 -21.38 -5.68
N SER A 466 4.46 -21.15 -4.41
CA SER A 466 5.42 -20.93 -3.33
C SER A 466 6.47 -19.84 -3.62
N MET A 467 6.15 -18.59 -3.30
CA MET A 467 7.19 -17.55 -3.10
C MET A 467 8.10 -17.86 -1.89
N ALA A 468 7.79 -18.89 -1.09
CA ALA A 468 8.63 -19.43 -0.02
C ALA A 468 9.99 -20.04 -0.48
N GLY A 469 10.35 -19.92 -1.76
CA GLY A 469 11.58 -20.46 -2.35
C GLY A 469 12.56 -19.45 -2.93
N LEU A 470 12.30 -18.13 -2.85
CA LEU A 470 13.16 -17.10 -3.45
C LEU A 470 14.53 -16.92 -2.77
N ASN A 471 14.88 -17.73 -1.76
CA ASN A 471 16.15 -17.62 -1.04
C ASN A 471 16.92 -18.94 -0.81
N LEU A 472 16.68 -19.99 -1.62
CA LEU A 472 17.50 -21.20 -1.55
C LEU A 472 18.64 -21.16 -2.58
N ASN A 473 19.81 -20.73 -2.10
CA ASN A 473 21.08 -20.86 -2.82
C ASN A 473 21.37 -22.34 -3.15
N PRO A 474 21.51 -22.77 -4.43
CA PRO A 474 21.61 -24.19 -4.80
C PRO A 474 22.93 -24.87 -4.40
N LYS A 475 23.87 -24.16 -3.78
CA LYS A 475 25.18 -24.71 -3.41
C LYS A 475 25.28 -25.08 -1.94
N LYS A 476 24.51 -26.06 -1.49
CA LYS A 476 24.89 -26.92 -0.35
C LYS A 476 24.23 -28.29 -0.48
N ARG A 477 24.98 -29.25 -1.05
CA ARG A 477 24.70 -30.68 -0.89
C ARG A 477 24.68 -31.00 0.60
N ARG A 478 23.50 -31.26 1.18
CA ARG A 478 23.42 -32.13 2.35
C ARG A 478 23.19 -33.55 1.83
N LYS A 479 24.15 -34.43 2.08
CA LYS A 479 23.97 -35.87 1.97
C LYS A 479 22.93 -36.30 3.02
N ARG A 480 22.18 -37.35 2.66
CA ARG A 480 21.09 -37.99 3.40
C ARG A 480 21.32 -38.08 4.90
#